data_AF-A0A3P7NNE6-F1
#
_entry.id   AF-A0A3P7NNE6-F1
#
_cell.length_a   1.000
_cell.length_b   1.000
_cell.length_c   1.000
_cell.angle_alpha   90.00
_cell.angle_beta   90.00
_cell.angle_gamma   90.00
#
_symmetry.space_group_name_H-M   'P 1'
#
loop_
_entity.id
_entity.type
_entity.pdbx_description
1 polymer ?
#
loop_
_entity_poly.entity_id
_entity_poly.type
_entity_poly.pdbx_seq_one_letter_code
_entity_poly.pdbx_strand_id
1 'polypeptide(L)'
;MTDCLETILKKVQEPPKSKKVQHPNAKNAVLFEAINLIIHMDCDPKLLVRACNQLGQFLQHKETNLRYLALESLCLLATSEFSHEAVKKHQETIVNALKVRLFCC
;
A
#
# COMPACT_ATOMS: atom_id res chain seq x y z
N MET A 1 3.88 -8.12 18.34
CA MET A 1 3.00 -7.12 17.66
C MET A 1 3.37 -7.00 16.18
N THR A 2 4.66 -6.86 15.87
CA THR A 2 5.21 -6.90 14.49
C THR A 2 4.90 -8.20 13.73
N ASP A 3 4.90 -9.37 14.38
CA ASP A 3 4.57 -10.66 13.73
C ASP A 3 3.13 -10.72 13.19
N CYS A 4 2.19 -10.08 13.88
CA CYS A 4 0.79 -10.00 13.45
C CYS A 4 0.66 -9.14 12.19
N LEU A 5 1.36 -8.00 12.13
CA LEU A 5 1.39 -7.12 10.97
C LEU A 5 2.05 -7.79 9.76
N GLU A 6 3.14 -8.54 9.99
CA GLU A 6 3.77 -9.32 8.93
C GLU A 6 2.82 -10.40 8.38
N THR A 7 2.05 -11.04 9.26
CA THR A 7 1.04 -12.02 8.86
C THR A 7 -0.06 -11.39 8.00
N ILE A 8 -0.54 -10.19 8.37
CA ILE A 8 -1.56 -9.46 7.60
C ILE A 8 -1.02 -9.13 6.20
N LEU A 9 0.21 -8.62 6.09
CA LEU A 9 0.84 -8.33 4.79
C LEU A 9 0.95 -9.58 3.91
N LYS A 10 1.22 -10.76 4.48
CA LYS A 10 1.28 -12.03 3.74
C LYS A 10 -0.09 -12.48 3.22
N LYS A 11 -1.15 -12.35 4.02
CA LYS A 11 -2.51 -12.80 3.65
C LYS A 11 -3.15 -12.04 2.48
N VAL A 12 -2.59 -10.91 2.10
CA VAL A 12 -3.07 -10.13 0.95
C VAL A 12 -2.83 -10.85 -0.37
N GLN A 13 -1.74 -11.60 -0.47
CA GLN A 13 -1.39 -12.35 -1.68
C GLN A 13 -2.29 -13.57 -1.89
N GLU A 14 -3.08 -13.95 -0.88
CA GLU A 14 -4.04 -15.04 -1.01
C GLU A 14 -5.21 -14.62 -1.92
N PRO A 15 -5.60 -15.46 -2.91
CA PRO A 15 -6.71 -15.18 -3.78
C PRO A 15 -8.01 -15.02 -2.96
N PRO A 16 -8.91 -14.10 -3.36
CA PRO A 16 -10.12 -13.86 -2.60
C PRO A 16 -10.99 -15.13 -2.58
N LYS A 17 -11.44 -15.53 -1.37
CA LYS A 17 -12.33 -16.68 -1.17
C LYS A 17 -13.72 -16.50 -1.79
N SER A 18 -14.09 -15.27 -2.12
CA SER A 18 -15.35 -14.91 -2.75
C SER A 18 -15.15 -13.87 -3.84
N LYS A 19 -15.87 -14.00 -4.95
CA LYS A 19 -15.87 -13.05 -6.07
C LYS A 19 -16.74 -11.81 -5.82
N LYS A 20 -17.53 -11.80 -4.74
CA LYS A 20 -18.34 -10.63 -4.38
C LYS A 20 -17.42 -9.50 -3.95
N VAL A 21 -17.56 -8.32 -4.55
CA VAL A 21 -16.73 -7.13 -4.31
C VAL A 21 -16.60 -6.73 -2.83
N GLN A 22 -17.58 -7.08 -1.99
CA GLN A 22 -17.54 -6.79 -0.54
C GLN A 22 -16.40 -7.52 0.17
N HIS A 23 -16.09 -8.75 -0.24
CA HIS A 23 -15.07 -9.57 0.40
C HIS A 23 -13.64 -9.03 0.19
N PRO A 24 -13.18 -8.75 -1.05
CA PRO A 24 -11.87 -8.12 -1.26
C PRO A 24 -11.83 -6.70 -0.67
N ASN A 25 -12.93 -5.93 -0.69
CA ASN A 25 -12.97 -4.61 -0.07
C ASN A 25 -12.77 -4.67 1.45
N ALA A 26 -13.45 -5.58 2.15
CA ALA A 26 -13.24 -5.79 3.58
C ALA A 26 -11.80 -6.22 3.89
N LYS A 27 -11.23 -7.12 3.08
CA LYS A 27 -9.81 -7.55 3.22
C LYS A 27 -8.86 -6.37 3.04
N ASN A 28 -9.08 -5.56 2.01
CA ASN A 28 -8.23 -4.41 1.70
C ASN A 28 -8.37 -3.31 2.75
N ALA A 29 -9.55 -3.09 3.33
CA ALA A 29 -9.73 -2.13 4.41
C ALA A 29 -8.86 -2.46 5.64
N VAL A 30 -8.86 -3.72 6.08
CA VAL A 30 -8.01 -4.18 7.19
C VAL A 30 -6.52 -4.03 6.85
N LEU A 31 -6.15 -4.29 5.61
CA LEU A 31 -4.77 -4.13 5.14
C LEU A 31 -4.31 -2.67 5.18
N PHE A 32 -5.11 -1.75 4.64
CA PHE A 32 -4.76 -0.33 4.62
C PHE A 32 -4.57 0.20 6.04
N GLU A 33 -5.44 -0.22 6.97
CA GLU A 33 -5.28 0.15 8.38
C GLU A 33 -3.99 -0.41 8.99
N ALA A 34 -3.65 -1.67 8.69
CA ALA A 34 -2.39 -2.26 9.14
C ALA A 34 -1.16 -1.52 8.55
N ILE A 35 -1.22 -1.09 7.29
CA ILE A 35 -0.16 -0.31 6.65
C ILE A 35 -0.03 1.07 7.31
N ASN A 36 -1.15 1.76 7.55
CA ASN A 36 -1.14 3.05 8.24
C ASN A 36 -0.55 2.93 9.65
N LEU A 37 -0.85 1.85 10.37
CA LEU A 37 -0.24 1.58 11.67
C LEU A 37 1.27 1.32 11.56
N ILE A 38 1.74 0.58 10.54
CA ILE A 38 3.17 0.37 10.28
C ILE A 38 3.87 1.71 10.03
N ILE A 39 3.28 2.57 9.21
CA ILE A 39 3.80 3.91 8.92
C ILE A 39 3.84 4.76 10.19
N HIS A 40 2.77 4.74 10.99
CA HIS A 40 2.67 5.53 12.21
C HIS A 40 3.67 5.11 13.29
N MET A 41 3.93 3.80 13.43
CA MET A 41 4.90 3.30 14.39
C MET A 41 6.36 3.55 14.00
N ASP A 42 6.64 3.66 12.70
CA ASP A 42 7.96 3.97 12.10
C ASP A 42 9.16 3.22 12.72
N CYS A 43 8.95 1.99 13.19
CA CYS A 43 9.89 1.28 14.05
C CYS A 43 10.64 0.13 13.38
N ASP A 44 10.14 -0.39 12.26
CA ASP A 44 10.76 -1.50 11.53
C ASP A 44 10.90 -1.18 10.04
N PRO A 45 12.12 -0.86 9.58
CA PRO A 45 12.40 -0.59 8.16
C PRO A 45 11.97 -1.71 7.23
N LYS A 46 12.01 -2.99 7.66
CA LYS A 46 11.61 -4.12 6.81
C LYS A 46 10.11 -4.12 6.57
N LEU A 47 9.32 -3.77 7.58
CA LEU A 47 7.87 -3.65 7.45
C LEU A 47 7.49 -2.45 6.58
N LEU A 48 8.18 -1.31 6.73
CA LEU A 48 8.00 -0.12 5.90
C LEU A 48 8.30 -0.41 4.42
N VAL A 49 9.41 -1.09 4.12
CA VAL A 49 9.76 -1.50 2.75
C VAL A 49 8.69 -2.42 2.17
N ARG A 50 8.20 -3.40 2.95
CA ARG A 50 7.14 -4.31 2.49
C ARG A 50 5.81 -3.59 2.26
N ALA A 51 5.44 -2.67 3.14
CA ALA A 51 4.27 -1.82 2.97
C ALA A 51 4.39 -0.98 1.68
N CYS A 52 5.54 -0.33 1.45
CA CYS A 52 5.83 0.42 0.23
C CYS A 52 5.68 -0.45 -1.03
N ASN A 53 6.24 -1.67 -1.03
CA ASN A 53 6.11 -2.61 -2.15
C ASN A 53 4.64 -2.98 -2.42
N GLN A 54 3.86 -3.22 -1.37
CA GLN A 54 2.46 -3.59 -1.49
C GLN A 54 1.61 -2.43 -2.04
N LEU A 55 1.86 -1.20 -1.57
CA LEU A 55 1.22 0.00 -2.10
C LEU A 55 1.59 0.22 -3.58
N GLY A 56 2.85 0.00 -3.96
CA GLY A 56 3.30 0.05 -5.35
C GLY A 56 2.54 -0.91 -6.29
N GLN A 57 2.20 -2.11 -5.81
CA GLN A 57 1.35 -3.04 -6.56
C GLN A 57 -0.08 -2.51 -6.72
N PHE A 58 -0.65 -1.89 -5.68
CA PHE A 58 -1.99 -1.31 -5.75
C PHE A 58 -2.10 -0.15 -6.74
N LEU A 59 -1.01 0.57 -7.03
CA LEU A 59 -0.99 1.61 -8.07
C LEU A 59 -1.28 1.08 -9.47
N GLN A 60 -1.01 -0.21 -9.72
CA GLN A 60 -1.29 -0.87 -11.00
C GLN A 60 -2.66 -1.57 -11.01
N HIS A 61 -3.45 -1.45 -9.95
CA HIS A 61 -4.73 -2.12 -9.82
C HIS A 61 -5.81 -1.50 -10.72
N LYS A 62 -6.72 -2.31 -11.28
CA LYS A 62 -7.81 -1.83 -12.15
C LYS A 62 -8.80 -0.91 -11.41
N GLU A 63 -9.02 -1.17 -10.13
CA GLU A 63 -9.92 -0.37 -9.29
C GLU A 63 -9.30 0.98 -8.91
N THR A 64 -10.00 2.06 -9.25
CA THR A 64 -9.58 3.44 -8.94
C THR A 64 -9.48 3.71 -7.45
N ASN A 65 -10.39 3.15 -6.65
CA ASN A 65 -10.40 3.35 -5.19
C ASN A 65 -9.13 2.81 -4.52
N LEU A 66 -8.65 1.64 -4.96
CA LEU A 66 -7.42 1.05 -4.40
C LEU A 66 -6.17 1.85 -4.80
N ARG A 67 -6.13 2.35 -6.04
CA ARG A 67 -5.07 3.25 -6.49
C ARG A 67 -5.05 4.55 -5.70
N TYR A 68 -6.23 5.10 -5.38
CA TYR A 68 -6.36 6.31 -4.57
C TYR A 68 -5.79 6.13 -3.17
N LEU A 69 -6.30 5.13 -2.44
CA LEU A 69 -5.86 4.84 -1.08
C LEU A 69 -4.36 4.52 -1.04
N ALA A 70 -3.84 3.83 -2.05
CA ALA A 70 -2.42 3.52 -2.14
C ALA A 70 -1.52 4.76 -2.28
N LEU A 71 -1.94 5.74 -3.10
CA LEU A 71 -1.22 7.01 -3.23
C LEU A 71 -1.24 7.82 -1.94
N GLU A 72 -2.38 7.86 -1.25
CA GLU A 72 -2.53 8.56 0.03
C GLU A 72 -1.59 7.98 1.11
N SER A 73 -1.61 6.66 1.30
CA SER A 73 -0.69 5.99 2.23
C SER A 73 0.78 6.13 1.82
N LEU A 74 1.11 6.16 0.51
CA LEU A 74 2.48 6.40 0.05
C LEU A 74 2.97 7.81 0.36
N CYS A 75 2.09 8.80 0.34
CA CYS A 75 2.41 10.17 0.74
C CYS A 75 2.83 10.23 2.22
N LEU A 76 2.08 9.53 3.08
CA LEU A 76 2.42 9.39 4.50
C LEU A 76 3.73 8.62 4.69
N LEU A 77 3.93 7.55 3.92
CA LEU A 77 5.15 6.76 4.00
C LEU A 77 6.38 7.58 3.60
N ALA A 78 6.26 8.53 2.67
CA ALA A 78 7.34 9.42 2.24
C ALA A 78 7.81 10.42 3.30
N THR A 79 7.06 10.62 4.40
CA THR A 79 7.52 11.49 5.50
C THR A 79 8.43 10.75 6.50
N SER A 80 8.54 9.42 6.43
CA SER A 80 9.42 8.62 7.29
C SER A 80 10.88 8.69 6.79
N GLU A 81 11.83 8.89 7.71
CA GLU A 81 13.25 8.93 7.36
C GLU A 81 13.79 7.55 6.92
N PHE A 82 13.30 6.47 7.52
CA PHE A 82 13.73 5.09 7.24
C PHE A 82 13.23 4.55 5.90
N SER A 83 12.16 5.12 5.36
CA SER A 83 11.50 4.64 4.16
C SER A 83 11.96 5.33 2.87
N HIS A 84 12.71 6.45 2.98
CA HIS A 84 13.07 7.31 1.84
C HIS A 84 13.72 6.56 0.68
N GLU A 85 14.63 5.62 0.93
CA GLU A 85 15.28 4.85 -0.14
C GLU A 85 14.29 3.91 -0.85
N ALA A 86 13.37 3.31 -0.10
CA ALA A 86 12.35 2.41 -0.64
C ALA A 86 11.32 3.18 -1.50
N VAL A 87 10.92 4.38 -1.05
CA VAL A 87 10.04 5.28 -1.79
C VAL A 87 10.72 5.76 -3.06
N LYS A 88 11.99 6.19 -2.98
CA LYS A 88 12.79 6.59 -4.16
C LYS A 88 12.87 5.48 -5.21
N LYS A 89 13.02 4.22 -4.79
CA LYS A 89 13.02 3.07 -5.71
C LYS A 89 11.69 2.91 -6.47
N HIS A 90 10.57 3.31 -5.87
CA HIS A 90 9.25 3.25 -6.50
C HIS A 90 8.83 4.59 -7.13
N GLN A 91 9.70 5.60 -7.12
CA GLN A 91 9.38 6.96 -7.56
C GLN A 91 8.86 7.01 -8.99
N GLU A 92 9.44 6.25 -9.91
CA GLU A 92 8.97 6.19 -11.30
C GLU A 92 7.53 5.67 -11.39
N THR A 93 7.21 4.59 -10.67
CA THR A 93 5.85 4.03 -10.59
C THR A 93 4.86 5.02 -9.97
N ILE A 94 5.27 5.73 -8.92
CA ILE A 94 4.45 6.76 -8.27
C ILE A 94 4.20 7.93 -9.22
N VAL A 95 5.24 8.43 -9.88
CA VAL A 95 5.14 9.51 -10.88
C VAL A 95 4.26 9.08 -12.05
N ASN A 96 4.40 7.86 -12.54
CA ASN A 96 3.55 7.33 -13.61
C ASN A 96 2.09 7.21 -13.15
N ALA A 97 1.83 6.73 -11.93
CA ALA A 97 0.48 6.66 -11.37
C ALA A 97 -0.16 8.05 -11.21
N LEU A 98 0.63 9.07 -10.86
CA LEU A 98 0.20 10.47 -10.80
C LEU A 98 -0.05 11.08 -12.19
N LYS A 99 0.81 10.80 -13.18
CA LYS A 99 0.66 11.26 -14.57
C LYS A 99 -0.60 10.72 -15.23
N VAL A 100 -0.92 9.44 -15.03
CA VAL A 100 -2.14 8.81 -15.57
C VAL A 100 -3.40 9.49 -15.04
N ARG A 101 -3.33 10.10 -13.84
CA ARG A 101 -4.46 10.74 -13.19
C ARG A 101 -4.69 12.20 -13.59
N LEU A 102 -3.65 12.90 -14.05
CA LEU A 102 -3.77 14.27 -14.58
C LEU A 102 -4.43 14.32 -15.98
N PHE A 103 -4.63 13.18 -16.64
CA PHE A 103 -5.23 13.11 -17.99
C PHE A 103 -6.64 12.50 -18.04
N CYS A 104 -7.25 12.19 -16.89
CA CYS A 104 -8.56 11.53 -16.86
C CYS A 104 -9.59 12.24 -15.95
N CYS A 105 -9.37 13.50 -15.62
CA CYS A 105 -10.40 14.42 -15.12
C CYS A 105 -10.65 15.52 -16.15
#